data_AF-A0ABD4SE49-F1
#
_entry.id   AF-A0ABD4SE49-F1
#
_cell.length_a   1.000
_cell.length_b   1.000
_cell.length_c   1.000
_cell.angle_alpha   90.00
_cell.angle_beta   90.00
_cell.angle_gamma   90.00
#
_symmetry.space_group_name_H-M   'P 1'
#
loop_
_entity.id
_entity.type
_entity.pdbx_description
1 polymer ?
#
loop_
_entity_poly.entity_id
_entity_poly.type
_entity_poly.pdbx_seq_one_letter_code
_entity_poly.pdbx_strand_id
1 'polypeptide(L)'
;MQKNFNAVVVVEGKDDTMRLKQFFPGIETVETNGSAVSDAVLAKLKKLAQSREIIVFTDPDVNGERIRRIVTEAVPTAKQAFITRKEGEPQKKGSLGVEHASKEALERALSDLREVQAQKADFDYGDYVDLGLAMGRQSRQLREAVGIKLGIGYANSKRFYQRLQTFGISLDELKQAVEEAENDQQNSNR
;
A
#
# COMPACT_ATOMS: atom_id res chain seq x y z
N MET A 1 11.54 -21.96 8.34
CA MET A 1 12.36 -20.95 9.07
C MET A 1 11.41 -19.94 9.69
N GLN A 2 11.40 -19.78 11.02
CA GLN A 2 10.69 -18.67 11.67
C GLN A 2 11.40 -17.38 11.24
N LYS A 3 10.75 -16.54 10.42
CA LYS A 3 11.20 -15.16 10.24
C LYS A 3 11.08 -14.48 11.60
N ASN A 4 12.22 -14.14 12.21
CA ASN A 4 12.24 -13.19 13.32
C ASN A 4 11.76 -11.85 12.75
N PHE A 5 10.47 -11.55 12.87
CA PHE A 5 9.94 -10.24 12.53
C PHE A 5 10.39 -9.24 13.60
N ASN A 6 11.54 -8.60 13.38
CA ASN A 6 11.87 -7.36 14.12
C ASN A 6 11.03 -6.17 13.61
N ALA A 7 9.79 -6.44 13.24
CA ALA A 7 8.84 -5.49 12.71
C ALA A 7 7.50 -5.65 13.43
N VAL A 8 6.76 -4.56 13.53
CA VAL A 8 5.39 -4.51 14.01
C VAL A 8 4.50 -4.06 12.88
N VAL A 9 3.47 -4.86 12.58
CA VAL A 9 2.54 -4.58 11.48
C VAL A 9 1.32 -3.82 11.99
N VAL A 10 1.06 -2.64 11.43
CA VAL A 10 -0.13 -1.84 11.73
C VAL A 10 -1.25 -2.26 10.79
N VAL A 11 -2.37 -2.68 11.37
CA VAL A 11 -3.57 -3.17 10.66
C VAL A 11 -4.82 -2.44 11.14
N GLU A 12 -5.91 -2.49 10.37
CA GLU A 12 -7.16 -1.80 10.73
C GLU A 12 -7.89 -2.50 11.87
N GLY A 13 -8.02 -3.83 11.79
CA GLY A 13 -8.84 -4.60 12.71
C GLY A 13 -8.31 -5.97 13.12
N LYS A 14 -9.12 -6.66 13.93
CA LYS A 14 -8.81 -7.98 14.48
C LYS A 14 -8.77 -9.07 13.43
N ASP A 15 -9.62 -8.97 12.41
CA ASP A 15 -9.70 -9.96 11.34
C ASP A 15 -8.40 -9.97 10.50
N ASP A 16 -7.81 -8.80 10.24
CA ASP A 16 -6.47 -8.68 9.64
C ASP A 16 -5.40 -9.34 10.52
N THR A 17 -5.43 -9.07 11.83
CA THR A 17 -4.52 -9.71 12.80
C THR A 17 -4.65 -11.23 12.74
N MET A 18 -5.88 -11.75 12.74
CA MET A 18 -6.12 -13.19 12.67
C MET A 18 -5.61 -13.77 11.36
N ARG A 19 -5.87 -13.10 10.24
CA ARG A 19 -5.42 -13.55 8.92
C ARG A 19 -3.90 -13.59 8.80
N LEU A 20 -3.22 -12.56 9.29
CA LEU A 20 -1.75 -12.53 9.32
C LEU A 20 -1.19 -13.62 10.24
N LYS A 21 -1.72 -13.78 11.46
CA LYS A 21 -1.24 -14.80 12.40
C LYS A 21 -1.53 -16.23 11.93
N GLN A 22 -2.57 -16.44 11.13
CA GLN A 22 -2.87 -17.74 10.53
C GLN A 22 -1.68 -18.25 9.70
N PHE A 23 -1.03 -17.37 8.93
CA PHE A 23 0.09 -17.76 8.06
C PHE A 23 1.47 -17.40 8.64
N PHE A 24 1.53 -16.45 9.56
CA PHE A 24 2.74 -15.97 10.22
C PHE A 24 2.53 -15.94 11.75
N PRO A 25 2.58 -17.08 12.45
CA PRO A 25 2.24 -17.14 13.88
C PRO A 25 3.06 -16.23 14.81
N GLY A 26 4.28 -15.86 14.39
CA GLY A 26 5.16 -14.95 15.12
C GLY A 26 5.01 -13.46 14.77
N ILE A 27 4.06 -13.09 13.91
CA ILE A 27 3.87 -11.70 13.51
C ILE A 27 3.20 -10.91 14.63
N GLU A 28 3.79 -9.76 14.96
CA GLU A 28 3.20 -8.84 15.92
C GLU A 28 2.42 -7.77 15.19
N THR A 29 1.21 -7.50 15.67
CA THR A 29 0.31 -6.50 15.08
C THR A 29 -0.07 -5.41 16.09
N VAL A 30 -0.34 -4.22 15.56
CA VAL A 30 -1.01 -3.13 16.27
C VAL A 30 -2.27 -2.78 15.48
N GLU A 31 -3.42 -2.98 16.11
CA GLU A 31 -4.73 -2.68 15.53
C GLU A 31 -5.08 -1.21 15.79
N THR A 32 -5.54 -0.49 14.76
CA THR A 32 -6.01 0.89 14.93
C THR A 32 -7.45 0.97 15.41
N ASN A 33 -8.22 -0.13 15.31
CA ASN A 33 -9.64 -0.21 15.64
C ASN A 33 -10.49 0.74 14.78
N GLY A 34 -10.21 0.77 13.48
CA GLY A 34 -10.85 1.63 12.48
C GLY A 34 -9.99 2.82 12.04
N SER A 35 -10.59 3.70 11.22
CA SER A 35 -9.85 4.75 10.51
C SER A 35 -9.54 6.02 11.33
N ALA A 36 -10.07 6.12 12.54
CA ALA A 36 -9.73 7.15 13.52
C ALA A 36 -8.61 6.65 14.44
N VAL A 37 -7.36 6.74 13.98
CA VAL A 37 -6.20 6.30 14.77
C VAL A 37 -6.04 7.20 15.99
N SER A 38 -6.09 6.63 17.19
CA SER A 38 -6.01 7.39 18.44
C SER A 38 -4.59 7.83 18.78
N ASP A 39 -4.46 8.92 19.54
CA ASP A 39 -3.16 9.42 20.00
C ASP A 39 -2.39 8.38 20.81
N ALA A 40 -3.09 7.53 21.58
CA ALA A 40 -2.48 6.44 22.32
C ALA A 40 -1.84 5.40 21.38
N VAL A 41 -2.50 5.05 20.28
CA VAL A 41 -1.93 4.16 19.25
C VAL A 41 -0.72 4.83 18.60
N LEU A 42 -0.81 6.12 18.25
CA LEU A 42 0.31 6.85 17.65
C LEU A 42 1.52 6.95 18.59
N ALA A 43 1.31 7.22 19.88
CA ALA A 43 2.39 7.24 20.88
C ALA A 43 3.05 5.86 21.01
N LYS A 44 2.25 4.78 21.01
CA LYS A 44 2.75 3.40 21.01
C LYS A 44 3.61 3.12 19.79
N LEU A 45 3.14 3.48 18.58
CA LEU A 45 3.87 3.27 17.33
C LEU A 45 5.19 4.06 17.30
N LYS A 46 5.18 5.32 17.73
CA LYS A 46 6.40 6.15 17.86
C LYS A 46 7.43 5.51 18.79
N LYS A 47 6.99 4.95 19.93
CA LYS A 47 7.88 4.26 20.86
C LYS A 47 8.47 2.98 20.24
N LEU A 48 7.64 2.18 19.57
CA LEU A 48 8.09 0.95 18.91
C LEU A 48 9.10 1.24 17.80
N ALA A 49 8.87 2.29 17.01
CA ALA A 49 9.74 2.72 15.91
C ALA A 49 11.18 3.07 16.33
N GLN A 50 11.44 3.28 17.63
CA GLN A 50 12.79 3.54 18.15
C GLN A 50 13.70 2.31 18.12
N SER A 51 13.13 1.11 18.06
CA SER A 51 13.89 -0.15 18.16
C SER A 51 13.48 -1.22 17.15
N ARG A 52 12.34 -1.01 16.47
CA ARG A 52 11.73 -1.98 15.56
C ARG A 52 11.22 -1.29 14.32
N GLU A 53 11.15 -2.05 13.23
CA GLU A 53 10.53 -1.55 12.01
C GLU A 53 9.02 -1.47 12.17
N ILE A 54 8.40 -0.41 11.65
CA ILE A 54 6.94 -0.30 11.56
C ILE A 54 6.54 -0.55 10.13
N ILE A 55 5.60 -1.48 9.92
CA ILE A 55 5.05 -1.78 8.60
C ILE A 55 3.57 -1.43 8.61
N VAL A 56 3.16 -0.49 7.78
CA VAL A 56 1.74 -0.19 7.57
C VAL A 56 1.19 -1.17 6.54
N PHE A 57 0.22 -1.99 6.96
CA PHE A 57 -0.44 -2.94 6.09
C PHE A 57 -1.96 -2.90 6.29
N THR A 58 -2.60 -2.03 5.52
CA THR A 58 -4.03 -1.72 5.62
C THR A 58 -4.76 -2.04 4.32
N ASP A 59 -6.09 -2.03 4.39
CA ASP A 59 -6.98 -2.34 3.28
C ASP A 59 -6.77 -1.44 2.06
N PRO A 60 -7.00 -1.96 0.82
CA PRO A 60 -6.88 -1.21 -0.42
C PRO A 60 -8.12 -0.33 -0.70
N ASP A 61 -8.55 0.41 0.32
CA ASP A 61 -9.75 1.24 0.34
C ASP A 61 -9.49 2.66 0.91
N VAL A 62 -10.56 3.44 1.12
CA VAL A 62 -10.44 4.82 1.61
C VAL A 62 -10.05 4.89 3.09
N ASN A 63 -10.51 3.94 3.91
CA ASN A 63 -10.23 3.91 5.34
C ASN A 63 -8.79 3.48 5.60
N GLY A 64 -8.33 2.42 4.94
CA GLY A 64 -6.95 1.97 4.97
C GLY A 64 -6.00 3.07 4.50
N GLU A 65 -6.32 3.81 3.44
CA GLU A 65 -5.51 4.95 3.00
C GLU A 65 -5.42 6.07 4.05
N ARG A 66 -6.53 6.33 4.77
CA ARG A 66 -6.54 7.31 5.85
C ARG A 66 -5.64 6.88 7.01
N ILE A 67 -5.73 5.62 7.44
CA ILE A 67 -4.87 5.05 8.49
C ILE A 67 -3.42 5.18 8.07
N ARG A 68 -3.10 4.75 6.84
CA ARG A 68 -1.76 4.79 6.28
C ARG A 68 -1.15 6.18 6.35
N ARG A 69 -1.89 7.20 5.93
CA ARG A 69 -1.45 8.60 6.01
C ARG A 69 -1.18 9.03 7.46
N ILE A 70 -2.13 8.79 8.37
CA ILE A 70 -2.00 9.24 9.76
C ILE A 70 -0.77 8.59 10.42
N VAL A 71 -0.56 7.29 10.16
CA VAL A 71 0.57 6.55 10.72
C VAL A 71 1.89 7.00 10.13
N THR A 72 1.99 7.19 8.81
CA THR A 72 3.26 7.61 8.17
C THR A 72 3.60 9.08 8.45
N GLU A 73 2.62 9.94 8.70
CA GLU A 73 2.85 11.30 9.24
C GLU A 73 3.43 11.25 10.66
N ALA A 74 2.95 10.33 11.50
CA ALA A 74 3.42 10.16 12.88
C ALA A 74 4.76 9.41 12.98
N VAL A 75 5.00 8.47 12.07
CA VAL A 75 6.20 7.63 12.00
C VAL A 75 6.72 7.65 10.56
N PRO A 76 7.53 8.68 10.18
CA PRO A 76 8.01 8.83 8.80
C PRO A 76 8.90 7.70 8.29
N THR A 77 9.50 6.92 9.20
CA THR A 77 10.32 5.74 8.90
C THR A 77 9.50 4.47 8.66
N ALA A 78 8.16 4.54 8.80
CA ALA A 78 7.31 3.39 8.60
C ALA A 78 7.36 2.91 7.14
N LYS A 79 7.65 1.63 6.96
CA LYS A 79 7.57 0.93 5.68
C LYS A 79 6.11 0.62 5.36
N GLN A 80 5.83 0.34 4.10
CA GLN A 80 4.47 0.19 3.60
C GLN A 80 4.33 -1.07 2.75
N ALA A 81 3.39 -1.93 3.14
CA ALA A 81 2.98 -3.10 2.37
C ALA A 81 1.64 -2.82 1.66
N PHE A 82 1.47 -3.41 0.47
CA PHE A 82 0.28 -3.25 -0.36
C PHE A 82 -0.20 -4.59 -0.92
N ILE A 83 -1.52 -4.82 -0.79
CA ILE A 83 -2.25 -5.77 -1.62
C ILE A 83 -3.01 -5.02 -2.70
N THR A 84 -3.22 -5.69 -3.82
CA THR A 84 -4.11 -5.21 -4.88
C THR A 84 -5.56 -5.25 -4.40
N ARG A 85 -6.44 -4.51 -5.08
CA ARG A 85 -7.88 -4.56 -4.78
C ARG A 85 -8.42 -5.97 -4.95
N LYS A 86 -8.03 -6.65 -6.04
CA LYS A 86 -8.41 -8.04 -6.33
C LYS A 86 -7.96 -9.03 -5.25
N GLU A 87 -6.76 -8.87 -4.72
CA GLU A 87 -6.26 -9.72 -3.61
C GLU A 87 -7.04 -9.49 -2.31
N GLY A 88 -7.60 -8.28 -2.11
CA GLY A 88 -8.45 -7.96 -0.96
C GLY A 88 -9.93 -8.28 -1.19
N GLU A 89 -10.33 -8.85 -2.32
CA GLU A 89 -11.75 -9.13 -2.59
C GLU A 89 -12.27 -10.31 -1.77
N PRO A 90 -13.45 -10.17 -1.12
CA PRO A 90 -14.06 -11.27 -0.41
C PRO A 90 -14.52 -12.37 -1.37
N GLN A 91 -14.39 -13.63 -0.96
CA GLN A 91 -14.96 -14.77 -1.71
C GLN A 91 -16.50 -14.78 -1.72
N LYS A 92 -17.13 -14.05 -0.78
CA LYS A 92 -18.58 -13.90 -0.64
C LYS A 92 -18.91 -12.41 -0.48
N LYS A 93 -20.05 -12.07 0.13
CA LYS A 93 -20.35 -10.68 0.51
C LYS A 93 -19.37 -10.20 1.58
N GLY A 94 -18.81 -9.01 1.40
CA GLY A 94 -17.88 -8.37 2.34
C GLY A 94 -17.33 -7.07 1.75
N SER A 95 -16.56 -6.34 2.54
CA SER A 95 -15.72 -5.24 2.07
C SER A 95 -14.38 -5.76 1.54
N LEU A 96 -13.61 -4.91 0.88
CA LEU A 96 -12.22 -5.24 0.56
C LEU A 96 -11.40 -5.25 1.85
N GLY A 97 -10.49 -6.20 2.02
CA GLY A 97 -9.61 -6.18 3.18
C GLY A 97 -8.46 -7.17 3.17
N VAL A 98 -7.46 -6.91 4.02
CA VAL A 98 -6.30 -7.80 4.21
C VAL A 98 -6.74 -9.15 4.75
N GLU A 99 -7.83 -9.20 5.53
CA GLU A 99 -8.49 -10.42 5.98
C GLU A 99 -8.85 -11.43 4.86
N HIS A 100 -9.00 -10.97 3.61
CA HIS A 100 -9.35 -11.81 2.46
C HIS A 100 -8.14 -12.28 1.64
N ALA A 101 -6.98 -11.66 1.83
CA ALA A 101 -5.79 -11.95 1.04
C ALA A 101 -5.31 -13.39 1.20
N SER A 102 -4.84 -14.00 0.11
CA SER A 102 -4.23 -15.33 0.13
C SER A 102 -2.87 -15.30 0.83
N LYS A 103 -2.35 -16.46 1.22
CA LYS A 103 -1.01 -16.55 1.82
C LYS A 103 0.05 -15.97 0.88
N GLU A 104 -0.04 -16.27 -0.40
CA GLU A 104 0.90 -15.83 -1.44
C GLU A 104 0.87 -14.31 -1.59
N ALA A 105 -0.33 -13.70 -1.58
CA ALA A 105 -0.49 -12.25 -1.63
C ALA A 105 0.14 -11.57 -0.39
N LEU A 106 -0.03 -12.15 0.80
CA LEU A 106 0.56 -11.62 2.03
C LEU A 106 2.08 -11.79 2.06
N GLU A 107 2.61 -12.94 1.61
CA GLU A 107 4.06 -13.17 1.51
C GLU A 107 4.72 -12.21 0.52
N ARG A 108 4.08 -11.99 -0.63
CA ARG A 108 4.50 -11.00 -1.63
C ARG A 108 4.51 -9.59 -1.03
N ALA A 109 3.39 -9.15 -0.44
CA ALA A 109 3.25 -7.80 0.12
C ALA A 109 4.23 -7.52 1.26
N LEU A 110 4.54 -8.51 2.10
CA LEU A 110 5.50 -8.38 3.20
C LEU A 110 6.96 -8.52 2.75
N SER A 111 7.21 -8.92 1.50
CA SER A 111 8.56 -9.00 0.92
C SER A 111 8.89 -7.81 0.01
N ASP A 112 7.87 -7.15 -0.57
CA ASP A 112 7.98 -5.93 -1.38
C ASP A 112 7.57 -4.68 -0.57
N LEU A 113 8.33 -4.38 0.48
CA LEU A 113 8.06 -3.22 1.34
C LEU A 113 8.52 -1.92 0.67
N ARG A 114 7.63 -0.91 0.67
CA ARG A 114 7.93 0.44 0.17
C ARG A 114 8.34 1.36 1.29
N GLU A 115 9.38 2.14 1.04
CA GLU A 115 9.99 3.06 1.99
C GLU A 115 10.03 4.46 1.39
N VAL A 116 9.93 5.47 2.23
CA VAL A 116 10.09 6.87 1.80
C VAL A 116 11.50 7.03 1.23
N GLN A 117 11.60 7.51 -0.01
CA GLN A 117 12.89 7.76 -0.65
C GLN A 117 13.38 9.18 -0.32
N ALA A 118 14.69 9.31 -0.13
CA ALA A 118 15.31 10.62 0.08
C ALA A 118 15.29 11.46 -1.19
N GLN A 119 15.44 10.82 -2.35
CA GLN A 119 15.34 11.45 -3.64
C GLN A 119 13.87 11.57 -4.04
N LYS A 120 13.46 12.79 -4.43
CA LYS A 120 12.15 13.02 -5.02
C LYS A 120 12.14 12.53 -6.46
N ALA A 121 10.95 12.14 -6.91
CA ALA A 121 10.67 11.92 -8.32
C ALA A 121 11.12 13.12 -9.17
N ASP A 122 11.59 12.85 -10.38
CA ASP A 122 12.16 13.81 -11.34
C ASP A 122 11.14 14.26 -12.41
N PHE A 123 9.86 14.25 -12.06
CA PHE A 123 8.75 14.69 -12.90
C PHE A 123 7.73 15.52 -12.11
N ASP A 124 6.92 16.29 -12.82
CA ASP A 124 5.90 17.16 -12.25
C ASP A 124 4.45 16.69 -12.51
N TYR A 125 3.48 17.51 -12.09
CA TYR A 125 2.07 17.17 -12.27
C TYR A 125 1.62 17.23 -13.75
N GLY A 126 2.31 18.01 -14.58
CA GLY A 126 2.10 18.04 -16.04
C GLY A 126 2.46 16.71 -16.67
N ASP A 127 3.65 16.19 -16.39
CA ASP A 127 4.08 14.85 -16.85
C ASP A 127 3.08 13.76 -16.43
N TYR A 128 2.61 13.85 -15.18
CA TYR A 128 1.63 12.93 -14.62
C TYR A 128 0.27 12.95 -15.36
N VAL A 129 -0.15 14.14 -15.81
CA VAL A 129 -1.37 14.31 -16.61
C VAL A 129 -1.15 13.80 -18.03
N ASP A 130 0.00 14.10 -18.64
CA ASP A 130 0.34 13.72 -20.01
C ASP A 130 0.46 12.20 -20.16
N LEU A 131 0.89 11.50 -19.11
CA LEU A 131 0.86 10.04 -19.00
C LEU A 131 -0.55 9.45 -18.77
N GLY A 132 -1.60 10.27 -18.81
CA GLY A 132 -2.99 9.82 -18.70
C GLY A 132 -3.42 9.41 -17.29
N LEU A 133 -2.61 9.63 -16.26
CA LEU A 133 -2.88 9.21 -14.88
C LEU A 133 -3.85 10.16 -14.14
N ALA A 134 -4.24 11.28 -14.76
CA ALA A 134 -5.22 12.24 -14.26
C ALA A 134 -6.14 12.76 -15.38
N MET A 135 -7.29 13.32 -14.99
CA MET A 135 -8.27 14.02 -15.84
C MET A 135 -8.94 13.21 -16.98
N GLY A 136 -8.44 12.03 -17.31
CA GLY A 136 -9.03 11.13 -18.30
C GLY A 136 -10.06 10.16 -17.73
N ARG A 137 -10.96 9.67 -18.60
CA ARG A 137 -11.98 8.66 -18.23
C ARG A 137 -11.35 7.33 -17.79
N GLN A 138 -10.21 6.98 -18.37
CA GLN A 138 -9.49 5.72 -18.10
C GLN A 138 -8.43 5.87 -17.00
N SER A 139 -8.18 7.09 -16.50
CA SER A 139 -7.10 7.35 -15.53
C SER A 139 -7.25 6.55 -14.23
N ARG A 140 -8.47 6.20 -13.82
CA ARG A 140 -8.67 5.33 -12.65
C ARG A 140 -8.09 3.94 -12.88
N GLN A 141 -8.44 3.31 -14.00
CA GLN A 141 -8.00 1.96 -14.36
C GLN A 141 -6.50 1.93 -14.59
N LEU A 142 -5.95 2.95 -15.26
CA LEU A 142 -4.52 3.08 -15.48
C LEU A 142 -3.75 3.20 -14.16
N ARG A 143 -4.17 4.06 -13.22
CA ARG A 143 -3.53 4.16 -11.89
C ARG A 143 -3.59 2.86 -11.11
N GLU A 144 -4.66 2.10 -11.23
CA GLU A 144 -4.76 0.80 -10.56
C GLU A 144 -3.73 -0.17 -11.13
N ALA A 145 -3.63 -0.29 -12.46
CA ALA A 145 -2.63 -1.14 -13.11
C ALA A 145 -1.19 -0.69 -12.83
N VAL A 146 -0.88 0.60 -13.00
CA VAL A 146 0.45 1.16 -12.70
C VAL A 146 0.80 1.00 -11.22
N GLY A 147 -0.15 1.20 -10.31
CA GLY A 147 0.06 1.00 -8.87
C GLY A 147 0.40 -0.45 -8.50
N ILE A 148 -0.12 -1.43 -9.26
CA ILE A 148 0.22 -2.85 -9.12
C ILE A 148 1.65 -3.09 -9.60
N LYS A 149 2.01 -2.61 -10.80
CA LYS A 149 3.35 -2.77 -11.39
C LYS A 149 4.44 -2.19 -10.49
N LEU A 150 4.20 -1.00 -9.96
CA LEU A 150 5.14 -0.31 -9.09
C LEU A 150 5.08 -0.80 -7.63
N GLY A 151 4.17 -1.71 -7.26
CA GLY A 151 4.04 -2.18 -5.88
C GLY A 151 3.63 -1.10 -4.87
N ILE A 152 3.07 0.01 -5.34
CA ILE A 152 2.67 1.15 -4.50
C ILE A 152 1.17 1.18 -4.22
N GLY A 153 0.40 0.22 -4.75
CA GLY A 153 -1.04 0.14 -4.57
C GLY A 153 -1.83 1.27 -5.23
N TYR A 154 -3.15 1.13 -5.24
CA TYR A 154 -4.05 2.14 -5.81
C TYR A 154 -4.24 3.34 -4.87
N ALA A 155 -4.50 4.51 -5.46
CA ALA A 155 -5.06 5.68 -4.78
C ALA A 155 -5.80 6.59 -5.78
N ASN A 156 -6.56 7.56 -5.27
CA ASN A 156 -7.10 8.62 -6.12
C ASN A 156 -5.97 9.45 -6.76
N SER A 157 -6.27 10.20 -7.83
CA SER A 157 -5.26 10.89 -8.64
C SER A 157 -4.26 11.72 -7.83
N LYS A 158 -4.76 12.62 -6.96
CA LYS A 158 -3.89 13.46 -6.11
C LYS A 158 -3.00 12.63 -5.18
N ARG A 159 -3.55 11.58 -4.57
CA ARG A 159 -2.81 10.73 -3.62
C ARG A 159 -1.82 9.80 -4.31
N PHE A 160 -2.18 9.30 -5.48
CA PHE A 160 -1.28 8.49 -6.29
C PHE A 160 -0.07 9.29 -6.75
N TYR A 161 -0.28 10.52 -7.24
CA TYR A 161 0.81 11.45 -7.54
C TYR A 161 1.73 11.67 -6.33
N GLN A 162 1.16 11.99 -5.16
CA GLN A 162 1.94 12.15 -3.94
C GLN A 162 2.71 10.89 -3.54
N ARG A 163 2.13 9.70 -3.78
CA ARG A 163 2.79 8.43 -3.49
C ARG A 163 4.00 8.19 -4.38
N LEU A 164 3.88 8.46 -5.69
CA LEU A 164 5.00 8.39 -6.62
C LEU A 164 6.15 9.30 -6.15
N GLN A 165 5.82 10.51 -5.71
CA GLN A 165 6.78 11.47 -5.17
C GLN A 165 7.42 10.99 -3.86
N THR A 166 6.63 10.47 -2.92
CA THR A 166 7.09 9.93 -1.63
C THR A 166 8.03 8.74 -1.79
N PHE A 167 7.77 7.89 -2.78
CA PHE A 167 8.57 6.71 -3.07
C PHE A 167 9.65 6.96 -4.13
N GLY A 168 9.88 8.22 -4.51
CA GLY A 168 10.98 8.60 -5.40
C GLY A 168 10.95 7.92 -6.76
N ILE A 169 9.77 7.57 -7.27
CA ILE A 169 9.62 6.90 -8.57
C ILE A 169 10.13 7.84 -9.65
N SER A 170 11.06 7.38 -10.48
CA SER A 170 11.58 8.20 -11.59
C SER A 170 10.56 8.30 -12.73
N LEU A 171 10.71 9.30 -13.58
CA LEU A 171 9.90 9.48 -14.78
C LEU A 171 10.02 8.27 -15.71
N ASP A 172 11.22 7.72 -15.85
CA ASP A 172 11.48 6.57 -16.71
C ASP A 172 10.81 5.30 -16.16
N GLU A 173 10.91 5.06 -14.86
CA GLU A 173 10.20 3.96 -14.18
C GLU A 173 8.68 4.11 -14.32
N LEU A 174 8.17 5.34 -14.16
CA LEU A 174 6.75 5.62 -14.31
C LEU A 174 6.26 5.38 -15.75
N LYS A 175 7.02 5.84 -16.75
CA LYS A 175 6.73 5.63 -18.17
C LYS A 175 6.69 4.15 -18.51
N GLN A 176 7.67 3.39 -18.05
CA GLN A 176 7.72 1.94 -18.27
C GLN A 176 6.50 1.26 -17.65
N ALA A 177 6.14 1.61 -16.41
CA ALA A 177 4.96 1.02 -15.76
C ALA A 177 3.64 1.38 -16.47
N VAL A 178 3.54 2.59 -17.04
CA VAL A 178 2.39 3.01 -17.87
C VAL A 178 2.31 2.19 -19.14
N GLU A 179 3.42 2.06 -19.88
CA GLU A 179 3.49 1.28 -21.12
C GLU A 179 3.11 -0.19 -20.89
N GLU A 180 3.65 -0.81 -19.85
CA GLU A 180 3.30 -2.18 -19.47
C GLU A 180 1.81 -2.32 -19.11
N ALA A 181 1.25 -1.35 -18.38
CA ALA A 181 -0.16 -1.35 -18.01
C ALA A 181 -1.10 -1.21 -19.22
N GLU A 182 -0.74 -0.38 -20.20
CA GLU A 182 -1.51 -0.20 -21.43
C GLU A 182 -1.46 -1.45 -22.31
N ASN A 183 -0.29 -2.09 -22.42
CA ASN A 183 -0.11 -3.33 -23.17
C ASN A 183 -0.95 -4.48 -22.58
N ASP A 184 -0.99 -4.61 -21.24
CA ASP A 184 -1.81 -5.62 -20.56
C ASP A 184 -3.32 -5.42 -20.81
N GLN A 185 -3.78 -4.18 -20.87
CA GLN A 185 -5.18 -3.85 -21.18
C GLN A 185 -5.54 -4.16 -22.64
N GLN A 186 -4.62 -3.92 -23.58
CA GLN A 186 -4.85 -4.25 -25.00
C GLN A 186 -4.90 -5.76 -25.22
N ASN A 187 -4.06 -6.53 -24.54
CA ASN A 187 -4.06 -8.00 -24.65
C ASN A 187 -5.26 -8.65 -23.96
N SER A 188 -5.81 -8.04 -22.91
CA SER A 188 -7.01 -8.55 -22.22
C SER A 188 -8.32 -8.30 -22.98
N ASN A 189 -8.31 -7.38 -23.96
CA ASN A 189 -9.45 -7.02 -24.80
C ASN A 189 -9.46 -7.72 -26.17
N ARG A 190 -8.48 -8.59 -26.44
CA ARG A 190 -8.40 -9.44 -27.65
C ARG A 190 -8.88 -10.85 -27.33
#